data_AF-A0A8H7SW58-F1
#
_entry.id   AF-A0A8H7SW58-F1
#
_cell.length_a   1.000
_cell.length_b   1.000
_cell.length_c   1.000
_cell.angle_alpha   90.00
_cell.angle_beta   90.00
_cell.angle_gamma   90.00
#
_symmetry.space_group_name_H-M   'P 1'
#
loop_
_entity.id
_entity.type
_entity.pdbx_description
1 polymer ?
#
loop_
_entity_poly.entity_id
_entity_poly.type
_entity_poly.pdbx_seq_one_letter_code
_entity_poly.pdbx_strand_id
1 'polypeptide(L)'
;MTQHYPVIISIDFGKVKKNKEKRRAHKLTYFIIIIFFLFFKKKKKGTTYSGCCYALADTTQVHDIIKWPKSNGFYAKVPSLVYYRNKNGKLLDWGKGARLLSLRPDNDGTLIQYFKLALISQEMKLPPNKTHVQVIADYLRRFHDYVYEELLKTFLLKDYRQHQYRYVVPAIWSDETKAYMREAAIEAGLIQQDDPLHRLELISEPEAAAAYCENKYNSWNLTDGDIFMIVDAGGGTVDLIT
;
A
#
# COMPACT_ATOMS: atom_id res chain seq x y z
N MET A 1 -24.76 -14.06 -13.57
CA MET A 1 -24.22 -13.04 -12.63
C MET A 1 -22.73 -13.28 -12.49
N THR A 2 -21.93 -12.66 -13.36
CA THR A 2 -20.46 -12.78 -13.35
C THR A 2 -19.90 -11.94 -12.21
N GLN A 3 -19.40 -12.60 -11.17
CA GLN A 3 -18.60 -11.96 -10.13
C GLN A 3 -17.30 -11.46 -10.77
N HIS A 4 -17.18 -10.14 -10.93
CA HIS A 4 -15.91 -9.51 -11.26
C HIS A 4 -14.98 -9.61 -10.05
N TYR A 5 -14.10 -10.62 -10.05
CA TYR A 5 -12.98 -10.65 -9.13
C TYR A 5 -11.99 -9.56 -9.55
N PRO A 6 -11.54 -8.67 -8.64
CA PRO A 6 -10.46 -7.75 -8.97
C PRO A 6 -9.19 -8.56 -9.28
N VAL A 7 -8.53 -8.22 -10.40
CA VAL A 7 -7.19 -8.71 -10.71
C VAL A 7 -6.26 -8.22 -9.60
N ILE A 8 -5.76 -9.16 -8.79
CA ILE A 8 -4.74 -8.90 -7.77
C ILE A 8 -3.39 -9.06 -8.46
N ILE A 9 -2.59 -8.00 -8.40
CA ILE A 9 -1.26 -7.88 -9.00
C ILE A 9 -0.25 -8.52 -8.02
N SER A 10 0.49 -9.55 -8.47
CA SER A 10 1.51 -10.27 -7.69
C SER A 10 2.85 -10.25 -8.43
N ILE A 11 3.66 -9.24 -8.20
CA ILE A 11 4.90 -8.97 -8.97
C ILE A 11 5.99 -10.03 -8.67
N ASP A 12 6.68 -10.59 -9.70
CA ASP A 12 7.97 -11.31 -9.49
C ASP A 12 9.08 -10.31 -9.29
N PHE A 13 10.06 -10.66 -8.46
CA PHE A 13 11.28 -9.87 -8.35
C PHE A 13 12.47 -10.79 -8.56
N GLY A 14 13.20 -10.55 -9.66
CA GLY A 14 14.31 -11.36 -10.12
C GLY A 14 15.31 -11.77 -9.03
N LYS A 15 15.93 -12.95 -9.25
CA LYS A 15 16.84 -13.61 -8.31
C LYS A 15 17.91 -12.66 -7.76
N VAL A 16 17.95 -12.52 -6.43
CA VAL A 16 19.13 -12.02 -5.71
C VAL A 16 20.31 -12.96 -6.02
N LYS A 17 21.39 -12.43 -6.60
CA LYS A 17 22.61 -13.21 -6.90
C LYS A 17 23.16 -13.79 -5.59
N LYS A 18 23.03 -15.11 -5.41
CA LYS A 18 23.68 -15.87 -4.32
C LYS A 18 25.19 -15.88 -4.55
N ASN A 19 25.93 -15.13 -3.75
CA ASN A 19 27.36 -15.35 -3.60
C ASN A 19 27.57 -16.65 -2.81
N LYS A 20 28.17 -17.66 -3.44
CA LYS A 20 28.45 -18.96 -2.82
C LYS A 20 29.69 -18.86 -1.93
N GLU A 21 29.54 -18.48 -0.67
CA GLU A 21 30.56 -18.82 0.34
C GLU A 21 29.96 -19.24 1.69
N LYS A 22 30.32 -20.49 2.05
CA LYS A 22 30.44 -21.12 3.37
C LYS A 22 29.23 -21.12 4.34
N ARG A 23 28.72 -22.34 4.51
CA ARG A 23 27.87 -22.84 5.61
C ARG A 23 28.47 -22.48 6.98
N ARG A 24 27.93 -21.45 7.63
CA ARG A 24 27.88 -21.27 9.09
C ARG A 24 26.43 -20.96 9.44
N ALA A 25 25.90 -21.42 10.58
CA ALA A 25 24.51 -21.27 10.97
C ALA A 25 23.97 -19.85 10.68
N HIS A 26 23.26 -19.67 9.55
CA HIS A 26 22.72 -18.38 9.16
C HIS A 26 21.45 -18.16 9.98
N LYS A 27 21.44 -17.12 10.81
CA LYS A 27 20.20 -16.38 11.10
C LYS A 27 19.48 -16.21 9.76
N LEU A 28 18.36 -16.90 9.57
CA LEU A 28 17.52 -16.69 8.39
C LEU A 28 17.06 -15.23 8.45
N THR A 29 17.73 -14.41 7.65
CA THR A 29 17.46 -12.99 7.47
C THR A 29 16.39 -12.94 6.39
N TYR A 30 15.13 -13.05 6.79
CA TYR A 30 14.01 -12.99 5.87
C TYR A 30 13.75 -11.52 5.53
N PHE A 31 13.88 -11.17 4.25
CA PHE A 31 13.41 -9.88 3.76
C PHE A 31 11.96 -10.05 3.32
N ILE A 32 11.05 -9.28 3.89
CA ILE A 32 9.67 -9.19 3.40
C ILE A 32 9.58 -8.00 2.47
N ILE A 33 9.17 -8.24 1.23
CA ILE A 33 8.70 -7.20 0.33
C ILE A 33 7.24 -6.95 0.67
N ILE A 34 6.93 -5.79 1.24
CA ILE A 34 5.55 -5.41 1.57
C ILE A 34 5.07 -4.45 0.48
N ILE A 35 4.04 -4.88 -0.26
CA ILE A 35 3.47 -4.11 -1.36
C ILE A 35 2.17 -3.47 -0.90
N PHE A 36 2.14 -2.14 -0.85
CA PHE A 36 0.93 -1.38 -0.55
C PHE A 36 0.28 -0.90 -1.83
N PHE A 37 -0.97 -1.29 -2.04
CA PHE A 37 -1.77 -0.77 -3.12
C PHE A 37 -2.58 0.42 -2.65
N LEU A 38 -2.33 1.61 -3.18
CA LEU A 38 -3.09 2.80 -2.84
C LEU A 38 -4.14 3.07 -3.92
N PHE A 39 -5.21 2.27 -3.98
CA PHE A 39 -6.23 2.42 -5.02
C PHE A 39 -7.05 3.71 -4.89
N PHE A 40 -7.06 4.48 -5.98
CA PHE A 40 -7.86 5.69 -6.15
C PHE A 40 -9.21 5.37 -6.80
N LYS A 41 -10.21 5.01 -5.99
CA LYS A 41 -11.56 4.75 -6.51
C LYS A 41 -12.55 5.80 -6.02
N LYS A 42 -13.01 6.69 -6.91
CA LYS A 42 -14.24 7.46 -6.68
C LYS A 42 -15.44 6.55 -6.96
N LYS A 43 -15.82 5.68 -6.03
CA LYS A 43 -17.16 5.05 -6.10
C LYS A 43 -18.23 6.13 -5.92
N LYS A 44 -19.48 5.90 -6.33
CA LYS A 44 -20.64 6.78 -6.04
C LYS A 44 -20.82 7.14 -4.55
N LYS A 45 -20.15 6.42 -3.61
CA LYS A 45 -20.11 6.71 -2.16
C LYS A 45 -18.77 7.28 -1.66
N GLY A 46 -17.81 7.49 -2.54
CA GLY A 46 -16.71 8.39 -2.30
C GLY A 46 -15.63 7.94 -1.31
N THR A 47 -14.97 6.80 -1.55
CA THR A 47 -13.92 6.31 -0.65
C THR A 47 -12.85 5.55 -1.42
N THR A 48 -11.57 5.92 -1.21
CA THR A 48 -10.40 5.19 -1.71
C THR A 48 -10.11 3.98 -0.82
N TYR A 49 -9.34 3.01 -1.33
CA TYR A 49 -9.02 1.78 -0.60
C TYR A 49 -7.52 1.53 -0.62
N SER A 50 -7.05 0.77 0.37
CA SER A 50 -5.69 0.26 0.42
C SER A 50 -5.71 -1.26 0.52
N GLY A 51 -4.73 -1.93 -0.07
CA GLY A 51 -4.48 -3.36 0.10
C GLY A 51 -3.01 -3.62 0.44
N CYS A 52 -2.72 -4.80 0.93
CA CYS A 52 -1.36 -5.23 1.24
C CYS A 52 -1.17 -6.67 0.82
N CYS A 53 -0.04 -6.95 0.19
CA CYS A 53 0.48 -8.30 0.07
C CYS A 53 1.95 -8.33 0.45
N TYR A 54 2.47 -9.52 0.63
CA TYR A 54 3.86 -9.72 0.99
C TYR A 54 4.46 -10.95 0.33
N ALA A 55 5.78 -10.94 0.15
CA ALA A 55 6.55 -12.09 -0.32
C ALA A 55 7.83 -12.22 0.53
N LEU A 56 8.29 -13.46 0.70
CA LEU A 56 9.60 -13.74 1.29
C LEU A 56 10.64 -13.72 0.19
N ALA A 57 11.83 -13.16 0.44
CA ALA A 57 12.85 -13.00 -0.60
C ALA A 57 13.37 -14.30 -1.24
N ASP A 58 13.10 -15.46 -0.64
CA ASP A 58 13.43 -16.77 -1.17
C ASP A 58 12.27 -17.46 -1.92
N THR A 59 11.09 -16.84 -1.96
CA THR A 59 9.91 -17.38 -2.64
C THR A 59 9.41 -16.41 -3.71
N THR A 60 8.83 -16.97 -4.78
CA THR A 60 8.07 -16.22 -5.79
C THR A 60 6.60 -16.10 -5.42
N GLN A 61 6.22 -16.61 -4.24
CA GLN A 61 4.84 -16.70 -3.82
C GLN A 61 4.44 -15.43 -3.06
N VAL A 62 3.41 -14.76 -3.56
CA VAL A 62 2.83 -13.56 -2.96
C VAL A 62 1.62 -13.94 -2.11
N HIS A 63 1.55 -13.39 -0.91
CA HIS A 63 0.49 -13.64 0.06
C HIS A 63 -0.29 -12.36 0.36
N ASP A 64 -1.60 -12.40 0.19
CA ASP A 64 -2.47 -11.26 0.46
C ASP A 64 -2.86 -11.14 1.94
N ILE A 65 -2.87 -9.90 2.45
CA ILE A 65 -3.52 -9.58 3.72
C ILE A 65 -5.01 -9.34 3.44
N ILE A 66 -5.83 -10.33 3.80
CA ILE A 66 -7.28 -10.34 3.54
C ILE A 66 -8.13 -10.11 4.79
N LYS A 67 -7.53 -10.08 5.97
CA LYS A 67 -8.19 -9.77 7.24
C LYS A 67 -7.82 -8.35 7.64
N TRP A 68 -8.82 -7.58 8.08
CA TRP A 68 -8.65 -6.18 8.47
C TRP A 68 -9.39 -5.90 9.77
N PRO A 69 -8.93 -4.95 10.59
CA PRO A 69 -9.56 -4.64 11.87
C PRO A 69 -11.01 -4.18 11.65
N LYS A 70 -11.92 -4.67 12.52
CA LYS A 70 -13.36 -4.33 12.53
C LYS A 70 -14.11 -4.72 11.24
N SER A 71 -13.49 -5.52 10.36
CA SER A 71 -14.13 -6.09 9.17
C SER A 71 -14.73 -7.48 9.46
N ASN A 72 -15.91 -7.73 8.91
CA ASN A 72 -16.54 -9.06 8.96
C ASN A 72 -16.25 -9.71 7.61
N GLY A 73 -15.46 -10.79 7.62
CA GLY A 73 -15.08 -11.52 6.42
C GLY A 73 -13.69 -11.18 5.89
N PHE A 74 -13.38 -11.83 4.76
CA PHE A 74 -12.09 -11.75 4.10
C PHE A 74 -12.21 -10.92 2.83
N TYR A 75 -11.48 -9.82 2.78
CA TYR A 75 -11.42 -8.95 1.62
C TYR A 75 -10.04 -8.31 1.54
N ALA A 76 -9.40 -8.35 0.38
CA ALA A 76 -8.02 -7.89 0.19
C ALA A 76 -7.80 -6.38 0.38
N LYS A 77 -8.87 -5.61 0.66
CA LYS A 77 -8.79 -4.14 0.77
C LYS A 77 -9.48 -3.61 2.03
N VAL A 78 -8.92 -2.53 2.57
CA VAL A 78 -9.49 -1.74 3.66
C VAL A 78 -9.72 -0.31 3.18
N PRO A 79 -10.80 0.38 3.59
CA PRO A 79 -11.00 1.78 3.27
C PRO A 79 -9.79 2.65 3.67
N SER A 80 -9.45 3.63 2.85
CA SER A 80 -8.42 4.63 3.17
C SER A 80 -9.07 5.81 3.87
N LEU A 81 -9.35 5.61 5.16
CA LEU A 81 -10.05 6.54 6.01
C LEU A 81 -9.30 6.74 7.31
N VAL A 82 -9.37 7.96 7.85
CA VAL A 82 -8.93 8.28 9.20
C VAL A 82 -9.96 9.18 9.87
N TYR A 83 -10.13 9.03 11.18
CA TYR A 83 -11.10 9.81 11.95
C TYR A 83 -10.39 10.50 13.11
N TYR A 84 -10.50 11.83 13.16
CA TYR A 84 -9.83 12.66 14.15
C TYR A 84 -10.84 13.30 15.10
N ARG A 85 -10.46 13.46 16.36
CA ARG A 85 -11.21 14.28 17.33
C ARG A 85 -11.03 15.76 17.02
N ASN A 86 -12.11 16.52 16.95
CA ASN A 86 -12.04 17.95 16.61
C ASN A 86 -11.31 18.77 17.67
N LYS A 87 -11.52 18.49 18.96
CA LYS A 87 -10.89 19.24 20.05
C LYS A 87 -9.36 19.35 19.96
N ASN A 88 -8.67 18.32 19.46
CA ASN A 88 -7.20 18.26 19.55
C ASN A 88 -6.51 17.59 18.36
N GLY A 89 -7.24 17.25 17.28
CA GLY A 89 -6.65 16.57 16.13
C GLY A 89 -6.12 15.16 16.45
N LYS A 90 -6.54 14.53 17.55
CA LYS A 90 -6.11 13.17 17.91
C LYS A 90 -6.75 12.16 16.97
N LEU A 91 -5.92 11.32 16.34
CA LEU A 91 -6.40 10.17 15.57
C LEU A 91 -7.12 9.18 16.49
N LEU A 92 -8.41 8.98 16.27
CA LEU A 92 -9.22 8.01 17.03
C LEU A 92 -9.22 6.64 16.36
N ASP A 93 -9.30 6.59 15.04
CA ASP A 93 -9.43 5.32 14.32
C ASP A 93 -9.10 5.47 12.83
N TRP A 94 -8.96 4.34 12.14
CA TRP A 94 -8.65 4.27 10.71
C TRP A 94 -9.49 3.20 10.01
N GLY A 95 -9.47 3.19 8.68
CA GLY A 95 -10.14 2.20 7.86
C GLY A 95 -11.63 2.05 8.17
N LYS A 96 -12.09 0.81 8.37
CA LYS A 96 -13.49 0.55 8.71
C LYS A 96 -13.88 1.11 10.08
N GLY A 97 -12.94 1.18 11.03
CA GLY A 97 -13.17 1.80 12.34
C GLY A 97 -13.51 3.30 12.23
N ALA A 98 -12.73 4.04 11.44
CA ALA A 98 -13.02 5.44 11.12
C ALA A 98 -14.41 5.63 10.50
N ARG A 99 -14.80 4.74 9.58
CA ARG A 99 -16.15 4.74 8.99
C ARG A 99 -17.23 4.53 10.04
N LEU A 100 -17.05 3.56 10.94
CA LEU A 100 -18.03 3.28 11.99
C LEU A 100 -18.18 4.45 12.96
N LEU A 101 -17.08 5.14 13.32
CA LEU A 101 -17.13 6.33 14.15
C LEU A 101 -17.88 7.48 13.45
N SER A 102 -17.67 7.68 12.15
CA SER A 102 -18.35 8.75 11.39
C SER A 102 -19.87 8.61 11.29
N LEU A 103 -20.40 7.42 11.58
CA LEU A 103 -21.83 7.14 11.53
C LEU A 103 -22.52 7.32 12.89
N ARG A 104 -21.76 7.57 13.96
CA ARG A 104 -22.33 7.80 15.29
C ARG A 104 -22.69 9.28 15.43
N PRO A 105 -23.94 9.61 15.82
CA PRO A 105 -24.40 11.00 15.92
C PRO A 105 -23.65 11.82 16.98
N ASP A 106 -23.23 11.21 18.08
CA ASP A 106 -22.63 11.91 19.22
C ASP A 106 -21.11 12.08 19.15
N ASN A 107 -20.49 11.71 18.04
CA ASN A 107 -19.04 11.80 17.91
C ASN A 107 -18.60 13.20 17.43
N ASP A 108 -17.89 13.91 18.31
CA ASP A 108 -17.19 15.15 17.96
C ASP A 108 -15.86 14.87 17.25
N GLY A 109 -15.94 14.54 15.96
CA GLY A 109 -14.78 14.30 15.14
C GLY A 109 -15.03 14.44 13.65
N THR A 110 -13.94 14.52 12.91
CA THR A 110 -13.94 14.69 11.46
C THR A 110 -13.42 13.43 10.79
N LEU A 111 -14.24 12.87 9.89
CA LEU A 111 -13.79 11.83 8.96
C LEU A 111 -13.02 12.48 7.82
N ILE A 112 -11.76 12.06 7.65
CA ILE A 112 -10.96 12.43 6.50
C ILE A 112 -10.91 11.26 5.53
N GLN A 113 -11.20 11.57 4.27
CA GLN A 113 -11.23 10.67 3.14
C GLN A 113 -10.55 11.35 1.95
N TYR A 114 -10.07 10.57 0.98
CA TYR A 114 -9.37 11.08 -0.20
C TYR A 114 -8.08 11.87 0.07
N PHE A 115 -7.48 11.74 1.26
CA PHE A 115 -6.21 12.39 1.58
C PHE A 115 -5.08 12.03 0.62
N LYS A 116 -5.20 10.89 -0.07
CA LYS A 116 -4.28 10.51 -1.15
C LYS A 116 -4.48 11.32 -2.43
N LEU A 117 -5.71 11.73 -2.76
CA LEU A 117 -6.02 12.59 -3.94
C LEU A 117 -5.60 14.02 -3.65
N ALA A 118 -5.77 14.43 -2.40
CA ALA A 118 -5.30 15.71 -1.91
C ALA A 118 -3.77 15.86 -1.96
N LEU A 119 -2.99 14.80 -2.22
CA LEU A 119 -1.57 14.97 -2.55
C LEU A 119 -1.37 15.68 -3.89
N ILE A 120 -2.29 15.47 -4.84
CA ILE A 120 -2.24 16.11 -6.16
C ILE A 120 -2.88 17.50 -6.09
N SER A 121 -4.09 17.61 -5.53
CA SER A 121 -4.84 18.87 -5.53
C SER A 121 -4.53 19.78 -4.35
N GLN A 122 -3.94 19.28 -3.26
CA GLN A 122 -3.80 19.95 -1.95
C GLN A 122 -5.12 20.46 -1.35
N GLU A 123 -6.25 20.05 -1.92
CA GLU A 123 -7.58 20.43 -1.47
C GLU A 123 -8.12 19.36 -0.52
N MET A 124 -7.92 19.59 0.79
CA MET A 124 -8.51 18.78 1.84
C MET A 124 -8.76 19.62 3.07
N LYS A 125 -9.93 19.44 3.69
CA LYS A 125 -10.17 20.00 5.03
C LYS A 125 -9.28 19.27 6.03
N LEU A 126 -8.25 19.94 6.51
CA LEU A 126 -7.32 19.36 7.47
C LEU A 126 -7.92 19.30 8.88
N PRO A 127 -7.61 18.25 9.67
CA PRO A 127 -7.89 18.26 11.09
C PRO A 127 -7.04 19.35 11.80
N PRO A 128 -7.44 19.80 12.99
CA PRO A 128 -6.69 20.82 13.72
C PRO A 128 -5.24 20.40 13.96
N ASN A 129 -4.31 21.33 13.69
CA ASN A 129 -2.87 21.16 13.88
C ASN A 129 -2.25 19.99 13.09
N LYS A 130 -2.81 19.68 11.90
CA LYS A 130 -2.31 18.59 11.05
C LYS A 130 -2.03 19.09 9.63
N THR A 131 -0.90 18.67 9.07
CA THR A 131 -0.57 18.87 7.65
C THR A 131 -1.10 17.71 6.78
N HIS A 132 -1.06 17.88 5.45
CA HIS A 132 -1.41 16.80 4.50
C HIS A 132 -0.53 15.56 4.71
N VAL A 133 0.79 15.77 4.80
CA VAL A 133 1.79 14.72 5.05
C VAL A 133 1.48 13.98 6.35
N GLN A 134 1.17 14.72 7.42
CA GLN A 134 0.82 14.13 8.72
C GLN A 134 -0.43 13.24 8.68
N VAL A 135 -1.45 13.64 7.92
CA VAL A 135 -2.66 12.83 7.78
C VAL A 135 -2.37 11.51 7.07
N ILE A 136 -1.52 11.54 6.04
CA ILE A 136 -1.09 10.34 5.32
C ILE A 136 -0.20 9.49 6.22
N ALA A 137 0.76 10.10 6.90
CA ALA A 137 1.67 9.42 7.81
C ALA A 137 0.91 8.70 8.93
N ASP A 138 -0.08 9.34 9.53
CA ASP A 138 -0.94 8.74 10.55
C ASP A 138 -1.71 7.51 10.01
N TYR A 139 -2.19 7.57 8.75
CA TYR A 139 -2.81 6.40 8.11
C TYR A 139 -1.78 5.29 7.83
N LEU A 140 -0.64 5.64 7.23
CA LEU A 140 0.42 4.69 6.88
C LEU A 140 0.94 3.97 8.11
N ARG A 141 1.18 4.69 9.21
CA ARG A 141 1.61 4.13 10.50
C ARG A 141 0.62 3.08 10.99
N ARG A 142 -0.67 3.44 11.08
CA ARG A 142 -1.71 2.50 11.52
C ARG A 142 -1.85 1.28 10.63
N PHE A 143 -1.78 1.49 9.32
CA PHE A 143 -1.88 0.42 8.34
C PHE A 143 -0.69 -0.53 8.47
N HIS A 144 0.51 0.04 8.56
CA HIS A 144 1.77 -0.68 8.68
C HIS A 144 1.85 -1.44 10.02
N ASP A 145 1.50 -0.82 11.14
CA ASP A 145 1.47 -1.45 12.47
C ASP A 145 0.61 -2.73 12.43
N TYR A 146 -0.58 -2.64 11.84
CA TYR A 146 -1.49 -3.78 11.72
C TYR A 146 -0.92 -4.89 10.84
N VAL A 147 -0.38 -4.55 9.66
CA VAL A 147 0.25 -5.54 8.77
C VAL A 147 1.41 -6.22 9.48
N TYR A 148 2.22 -5.46 10.20
CA TYR A 148 3.35 -5.98 10.95
C TYR A 148 2.90 -6.94 12.06
N GLU A 149 1.87 -6.56 12.83
CA GLU A 149 1.27 -7.45 13.83
C GLU A 149 0.72 -8.75 13.23
N GLU A 150 0.10 -8.71 12.04
CA GLU A 150 -0.35 -9.92 11.36
C GLU A 150 0.84 -10.79 10.89
N LEU A 151 1.90 -10.17 10.36
CA LEU A 151 3.11 -10.89 9.95
C LEU A 151 3.82 -11.57 11.13
N LEU A 152 3.88 -10.90 12.30
CA LEU A 152 4.43 -11.49 13.53
C LEU A 152 3.64 -12.71 14.03
N LYS A 153 2.36 -12.83 13.69
CA LYS A 153 1.56 -14.02 14.02
C LYS A 153 1.87 -15.19 13.09
N THR A 154 2.22 -14.91 11.84
CA THR A 154 2.51 -15.93 10.82
C THR A 154 3.97 -16.39 10.86
N PHE A 155 4.89 -15.50 11.21
CA PHE A 155 6.33 -15.76 11.16
C PHE A 155 7.03 -15.48 12.49
N LEU A 156 8.13 -16.20 12.78
CA LEU A 156 9.02 -15.93 13.92
C LEU A 156 9.96 -14.71 13.66
N LEU A 157 9.45 -13.65 13.04
CA LEU A 157 10.25 -12.48 12.69
C LEU A 157 10.47 -11.61 13.92
N LYS A 158 11.72 -11.13 14.09
CA LYS A 158 12.13 -10.34 15.26
C LYS A 158 12.68 -8.97 14.92
N ASP A 159 13.01 -8.67 13.65
CA ASP A 159 13.67 -7.42 13.32
C ASP A 159 12.96 -6.65 12.21
N TYR A 160 12.55 -5.43 12.56
CA TYR A 160 11.86 -4.46 11.75
C TYR A 160 12.70 -3.95 10.55
N ARG A 161 14.02 -3.90 10.71
CA ARG A 161 14.92 -3.18 9.79
C ARG A 161 15.24 -3.94 8.50
N GLN A 162 14.77 -5.18 8.39
CA GLN A 162 15.10 -6.07 7.26
C GLN A 162 14.03 -6.08 6.17
N HIS A 163 12.96 -5.31 6.29
CA HIS A 163 11.91 -5.30 5.28
C HIS A 163 12.30 -4.43 4.08
N GLN A 164 11.61 -4.58 2.96
CA GLN A 164 11.65 -3.66 1.82
C GLN A 164 10.20 -3.28 1.49
N TYR A 165 9.96 -2.01 1.20
CA TYR A 165 8.62 -1.52 0.90
C TYR A 165 8.50 -1.18 -0.57
N ARG A 166 7.36 -1.57 -1.15
CA ARG A 166 6.95 -1.12 -2.48
C ARG A 166 5.57 -0.50 -2.40
N TYR A 167 5.46 0.75 -2.79
CA TYR A 167 4.17 1.44 -2.80
C TYR A 167 3.76 1.58 -4.25
N VAL A 168 2.61 1.01 -4.56
CA VAL A 168 2.00 1.16 -5.88
C VAL A 168 1.21 2.47 -5.88
N VAL A 169 1.62 3.40 -6.73
CA VAL A 169 1.10 4.77 -6.83
C VAL A 169 0.54 5.05 -8.24
N PRO A 170 -0.36 6.03 -8.41
CA PRO A 170 -0.87 6.38 -9.73
C PRO A 170 0.23 6.82 -10.69
N ALA A 171 0.09 6.47 -11.97
CA ALA A 171 1.02 6.89 -13.01
C ALA A 171 1.09 8.43 -13.19
N ILE A 172 -0.02 9.14 -12.89
CA ILE A 172 -0.10 10.61 -13.02
C ILE A 172 0.67 11.38 -11.93
N TRP A 173 1.22 10.70 -10.92
CA TRP A 173 1.94 11.37 -9.84
C TRP A 173 3.27 11.96 -10.32
N SER A 174 3.43 13.26 -10.10
CA SER A 174 4.70 13.95 -10.29
C SER A 174 5.75 13.47 -9.28
N ASP A 175 7.03 13.74 -9.56
CA ASP A 175 8.11 13.42 -8.64
C ASP A 175 7.99 14.16 -7.30
N GLU A 176 7.39 15.35 -7.30
CA GLU A 176 7.03 16.08 -6.08
C GLU A 176 5.97 15.32 -5.26
N THR A 177 4.91 14.81 -5.91
CA THR A 177 3.87 14.03 -5.23
C THR A 177 4.43 12.75 -4.63
N LYS A 178 5.34 12.09 -5.37
CA LYS A 178 6.12 10.94 -4.90
C LYS A 178 7.02 11.30 -3.71
N ALA A 179 7.66 12.47 -3.72
CA ALA A 179 8.47 12.96 -2.62
C ALA A 179 7.65 13.15 -1.34
N TYR A 180 6.44 13.75 -1.42
CA TYR A 180 5.55 13.86 -0.27
C TYR A 180 5.11 12.51 0.30
N MET A 181 4.89 11.50 -0.55
CA MET A 181 4.60 10.13 -0.08
C MET A 181 5.80 9.52 0.66
N ARG A 182 7.02 9.77 0.18
CA ARG A 182 8.23 9.32 0.88
C ARG A 182 8.39 10.03 2.22
N GLU A 183 8.15 11.34 2.27
CA GLU A 183 8.13 12.13 3.51
C GLU A 183 7.11 11.56 4.51
N ALA A 184 5.90 11.27 4.06
CA ALA A 184 4.86 10.67 4.89
C ALA A 184 5.27 9.27 5.41
N ALA A 185 5.99 8.47 4.61
CA ALA A 185 6.50 7.18 5.04
C ALA A 185 7.61 7.31 6.11
N ILE A 186 8.47 8.34 5.99
CA ILE A 186 9.47 8.68 7.02
C ILE A 186 8.76 9.11 8.31
N GLU A 187 7.82 10.06 8.23
CA GLU A 187 7.09 10.55 9.40
C GLU A 187 6.25 9.44 10.07
N ALA A 188 5.75 8.49 9.28
CA ALA A 188 5.04 7.32 9.79
C ALA A 188 5.97 6.33 10.52
N GLY A 189 7.29 6.45 10.36
CA GLY A 189 8.28 5.56 10.96
C GLY A 189 8.52 4.27 10.17
N LEU A 190 8.10 4.23 8.89
CA LEU A 190 8.29 3.05 8.03
C LEU A 190 9.74 2.91 7.58
N ILE A 191 10.34 4.05 7.25
CA ILE A 191 11.72 4.19 6.82
C ILE A 191 12.36 5.38 7.53
N GLN A 192 13.68 5.44 7.53
CA GLN A 192 14.45 6.58 8.03
C GLN A 192 14.92 7.47 6.86
N GLN A 193 15.30 8.71 7.18
CA GLN A 193 15.76 9.66 6.18
C GLN A 193 17.07 9.24 5.50
N ASP A 194 17.92 8.52 6.23
CA ASP A 194 19.21 7.98 5.79
C ASP A 194 19.10 6.55 5.22
N ASP A 195 17.91 5.95 5.20
CA ASP A 195 17.71 4.65 4.57
C ASP A 195 17.98 4.74 3.06
N PRO A 196 18.58 3.70 2.46
CA PRO A 196 18.86 3.69 1.03
C PRO A 196 17.57 3.76 0.21
N LEU A 197 17.65 4.28 -1.02
CA LEU A 197 16.46 4.50 -1.87
C LEU A 197 15.60 3.25 -2.01
N HIS A 198 16.22 2.09 -2.22
CA HIS A 198 15.56 0.78 -2.37
C HIS A 198 14.84 0.28 -1.10
N ARG A 199 14.99 0.95 0.06
CA ARG A 199 14.21 0.62 1.26
C ARG A 199 12.71 0.85 1.03
N LEU A 200 12.38 1.87 0.22
CA LEU A 200 11.03 2.18 -0.24
C LEU A 200 11.08 2.58 -1.71
N GLU A 201 10.55 1.72 -2.58
CA GLU A 201 10.37 2.01 -4.00
C GLU A 201 8.90 2.41 -4.25
N LEU A 202 8.71 3.53 -4.94
CA LEU A 202 7.39 3.93 -5.44
C LEU A 202 7.30 3.46 -6.89
N ILE A 203 6.39 2.54 -7.17
CA ILE A 203 6.20 1.93 -8.48
C ILE A 203 4.84 2.38 -9.01
N SER A 204 4.73 2.70 -10.28
CA SER A 204 3.44 3.07 -10.84
C SER A 204 2.50 1.86 -10.94
N GLU A 205 1.19 2.07 -10.82
CA GLU A 205 0.16 1.06 -11.06
C GLU A 205 0.39 0.26 -12.36
N PRO A 206 0.67 0.89 -13.53
CA PRO A 206 0.95 0.14 -14.74
C PRO A 206 2.24 -0.67 -14.70
N GLU A 207 3.35 -0.15 -14.17
CA GLU A 207 4.60 -0.92 -14.04
C GLU A 207 4.40 -2.15 -13.15
N ALA A 208 3.67 -1.98 -12.04
CA ALA A 208 3.30 -3.07 -11.15
C ALA A 208 2.44 -4.12 -11.88
N ALA A 209 1.46 -3.68 -12.67
CA ALA A 209 0.63 -4.58 -13.48
C ALA A 209 1.43 -5.32 -14.56
N ALA A 210 2.35 -4.63 -15.25
CA ALA A 210 3.24 -5.21 -16.26
C ALA A 210 4.08 -6.35 -15.66
N ALA A 211 4.78 -6.06 -14.57
CA ALA A 211 5.68 -7.01 -13.92
C ALA A 211 4.93 -8.23 -13.35
N TYR A 212 3.66 -8.05 -12.96
CA TYR A 212 2.81 -9.20 -12.60
C TYR A 212 2.42 -10.04 -13.81
N CYS A 213 1.99 -9.41 -14.90
CA CYS A 213 1.58 -10.13 -16.11
C CYS A 213 2.74 -10.94 -16.67
N GLU A 214 3.95 -10.36 -16.70
CA GLU A 214 5.19 -11.05 -17.09
C GLU A 214 5.42 -12.30 -16.23
N ASN A 215 5.38 -12.17 -14.89
CA ASN A 215 5.57 -13.29 -13.98
C ASN A 215 4.53 -14.40 -14.19
N LYS A 216 3.26 -14.02 -14.11
CA LYS A 216 2.14 -14.97 -14.05
C LYS A 216 1.92 -15.67 -15.38
N TYR A 217 2.24 -14.98 -16.47
CA TYR A 217 2.01 -15.45 -17.81
C TYR A 217 3.29 -15.47 -18.63
N ASN A 218 4.29 -16.20 -18.11
CA ASN A 218 5.49 -16.58 -18.85
C ASN A 218 5.21 -17.23 -20.23
N SER A 219 3.95 -17.59 -20.52
CA SER A 219 3.47 -18.08 -21.80
C SER A 219 3.24 -17.00 -22.86
N TRP A 220 3.36 -15.71 -22.54
CA TRP A 220 3.11 -14.62 -23.49
C TRP A 220 4.28 -14.39 -24.45
N ASN A 221 5.44 -15.02 -24.19
CA ASN A 221 6.64 -14.96 -25.04
C ASN A 221 6.98 -13.53 -25.50
N LEU A 222 6.78 -12.54 -24.63
CA LEU A 222 7.12 -11.16 -24.92
C LEU A 222 8.64 -11.06 -25.12
N THR A 223 9.05 -10.38 -26.18
CA THR A 223 10.43 -10.14 -26.59
C THR A 223 10.73 -8.65 -26.62
N ASP A 224 12.02 -8.31 -26.63
CA ASP A 224 12.46 -6.92 -26.75
C ASP A 224 11.89 -6.30 -28.04
N GLY A 225 11.19 -5.17 -27.89
CA GLY A 225 10.48 -4.48 -28.98
C GLY A 225 8.98 -4.76 -29.07
N ASP A 226 8.44 -5.72 -28.30
CA ASP A 226 7.00 -5.95 -28.24
C ASP A 226 6.28 -4.83 -27.48
N ILE A 227 5.12 -4.42 -28.01
CA ILE A 227 4.26 -3.37 -27.42
C ILE A 227 3.00 -4.03 -26.88
N PHE A 228 2.66 -3.75 -25.63
CA PHE A 228 1.42 -4.22 -25.03
C PHE A 228 0.75 -3.09 -24.24
N MET A 229 -0.57 -3.13 -24.18
CA MET A 229 -1.36 -2.13 -23.48
C MET A 229 -1.86 -2.68 -22.15
N ILE A 230 -1.74 -1.89 -21.09
CA ILE A 230 -2.38 -2.18 -19.81
C ILE A 230 -3.64 -1.33 -19.70
N VAL A 231 -4.75 -2.01 -19.41
CA VAL A 231 -6.06 -1.39 -19.19
C VAL A 231 -6.47 -1.63 -17.73
N ASP A 232 -6.32 -0.62 -16.87
CA ASP A 232 -6.90 -0.65 -15.53
C ASP A 232 -8.31 -0.06 -15.56
N ALA A 233 -9.29 -0.94 -15.77
CA ALA A 233 -10.71 -0.59 -15.68
C ALA A 233 -11.20 -0.74 -14.23
N GLY A 234 -10.93 0.28 -13.43
CA GLY A 234 -11.36 0.39 -12.05
C GLY A 234 -12.87 0.62 -11.87
N GLY A 235 -13.31 0.74 -10.61
CA GLY A 235 -14.74 0.94 -10.28
C GLY A 235 -15.24 2.38 -10.46
N GLY A 236 -14.46 3.23 -11.13
CA GLY A 236 -14.71 4.68 -11.23
C GLY A 236 -13.65 5.47 -12.03
N THR A 237 -12.58 4.83 -12.49
CA THR A 237 -11.57 5.34 -13.43
C THR A 237 -11.25 4.25 -14.44
N VAL A 238 -10.80 4.65 -15.63
CA VAL A 238 -10.19 3.77 -16.62
C VAL A 238 -8.86 4.40 -16.99
N ASP A 239 -7.77 3.72 -16.69
CA ASP A 239 -6.41 4.18 -16.96
C ASP A 239 -5.80 3.27 -18.04
N LEU A 240 -5.19 3.90 -19.06
CA LEU A 240 -4.64 3.25 -20.25
C LEU A 240 -3.18 3.66 -20.40
N ILE A 241 -2.29 2.68 -20.53
CA ILE A 241 -0.88 2.91 -20.85
C ILE A 241 -0.41 1.89 -21.89
N THR A 242 0.54 2.28 -22.73
CA THR A 242 1.17 1.47 -23.80
C THR A 242 2.67 1.47 -23.65
#